data_AF-Q1QGE9-F1
#
_entry.id   AF-Q1QGE9-F1
#
_cell.length_a   1.000
_cell.length_b   1.000
_cell.length_c   1.000
_cell.angle_alpha   90.00
_cell.angle_beta   90.00
_cell.angle_gamma   90.00
#
_symmetry.space_group_name_H-M   'P 1'
#
loop_
_entity.id
_entity.type
_entity.pdbx_description
1 polymer ?
#
loop_
_entity_poly.entity_id
_entity_poly.type
_entity_poly.pdbx_seq_one_letter_code
_entity_poly.pdbx_strand_id
1 'polypeptide(L)'
;MRLVHPVASAFTRLAIKPAANNGRKLMNRLLTAFELQRRTQTELHVLFRQESQALARSRTGSPERRLALASLENISQALALSLAAGPGF
;
A
#
# COMPACT_ATOMS: atom_id res chain seq x y z
N MET A 1 -31.90 -3.52 -38.14
CA MET A 1 -30.77 -2.69 -37.69
C MET A 1 -30.66 -2.81 -36.18
N ARG A 2 -29.60 -3.44 -35.65
CA ARG A 2 -29.36 -3.55 -34.21
C ARG A 2 -28.53 -2.35 -33.75
N LEU A 3 -29.14 -1.48 -32.96
CA LEU A 3 -28.47 -0.38 -32.28
C LEU A 3 -27.68 -0.97 -31.10
N VAL A 4 -26.37 -1.06 -31.25
CA VAL A 4 -25.43 -1.32 -30.17
C VAL A 4 -25.29 -0.04 -29.35
N HIS A 5 -25.81 -0.05 -28.13
CA HIS A 5 -25.52 0.99 -27.14
C HIS A 5 -24.08 0.83 -26.64
N PRO A 6 -23.25 1.89 -26.62
CA PRO A 6 -22.00 1.86 -25.89
C PRO A 6 -22.30 1.92 -24.39
N VAL A 7 -21.96 0.87 -23.65
CA VAL A 7 -21.85 0.92 -22.19
C VAL A 7 -20.61 1.76 -21.88
N ALA A 8 -20.79 3.07 -21.81
CA ALA A 8 -19.79 3.97 -21.26
C ALA A 8 -19.67 3.66 -19.76
N SER A 9 -18.66 2.84 -19.43
CA SER A 9 -18.28 2.50 -18.07
C SER A 9 -17.77 3.77 -17.35
N ALA A 10 -18.69 4.53 -16.77
CA ALA A 10 -18.40 5.64 -15.88
C ALA A 10 -17.91 5.10 -14.53
N PHE A 11 -16.64 4.66 -14.48
CA PHE A 11 -15.93 4.59 -13.20
C PHE A 11 -15.66 6.02 -12.75
N THR A 12 -16.63 6.57 -12.02
CA THR A 12 -16.52 7.83 -11.31
C THR A 12 -15.26 7.80 -10.46
N ARG A 13 -14.24 8.55 -10.90
CA ARG A 13 -13.01 8.83 -10.17
C ARG A 13 -13.38 9.54 -8.87
N LEU A 14 -13.64 8.79 -7.81
CA LEU A 14 -13.70 9.35 -6.47
C LEU A 14 -12.26 9.77 -6.14
N ALA A 15 -11.97 11.06 -6.28
CA ALA A 15 -10.68 11.65 -5.98
C ALA A 15 -10.40 11.51 -4.48
N ILE A 16 -9.84 10.37 -4.09
CA ILE A 16 -9.26 10.19 -2.77
C ILE A 16 -7.98 11.01 -2.79
N LYS A 17 -8.09 12.20 -2.21
CA LYS A 17 -6.97 13.08 -1.87
C LYS A 17 -5.84 12.21 -1.32
N PRO A 18 -4.64 12.17 -1.93
CA PRO A 18 -3.54 11.43 -1.35
C PRO A 18 -3.32 12.02 0.04
N ALA A 19 -3.34 11.15 1.05
CA ALA A 19 -3.05 11.54 2.43
C ALA A 19 -1.58 11.99 2.49
N ALA A 20 -1.35 13.24 2.12
CA ALA A 20 -0.11 13.94 2.37
C ALA A 20 0.13 13.92 3.88
N ASN A 21 1.37 13.65 4.28
CA ASN A 21 1.99 13.89 5.59
C ASN A 21 1.74 12.94 6.79
N ASN A 22 1.81 11.62 6.62
CA ASN A 22 1.73 10.66 7.74
C ASN A 22 3.02 9.93 8.16
N GLY A 23 4.21 10.37 7.71
CA GLY A 23 5.48 9.64 7.93
C GLY A 23 5.87 9.37 9.39
N ARG A 24 5.26 10.05 10.37
CA ARG A 24 5.49 9.81 11.81
C ARG A 24 4.39 8.98 12.50
N LYS A 25 3.18 8.91 11.93
CA LYS A 25 2.01 8.27 12.58
C LYS A 25 1.89 6.78 12.26
N LEU A 26 2.56 6.31 11.19
CA LEU A 26 2.52 4.90 10.78
C LEU A 26 3.50 4.00 11.56
N MET A 27 4.53 4.57 12.20
CA MET A 27 5.64 3.81 12.81
C MET A 27 5.21 2.83 13.94
N ASN A 28 4.02 3.02 14.52
CA ASN A 28 3.48 2.15 15.57
C ASN A 28 2.17 1.47 15.15
N ARG A 29 1.89 1.36 13.84
CA ARG A 29 0.66 0.79 13.33
C ARG A 29 0.97 -0.28 12.28
N LEU A 30 0.32 -1.43 12.42
CA LEU A 30 0.35 -2.47 11.40
C LEU A 30 -0.27 -1.96 10.09
N LEU A 31 0.47 -2.05 9.00
CA LEU A 31 -0.04 -1.84 7.65
C LEU A 31 -0.65 -3.15 7.15
N THR A 32 -1.96 -3.17 6.99
CA THR A 32 -2.68 -4.39 6.60
C THR A 32 -2.67 -4.60 5.09
N ALA A 33 -2.82 -5.86 4.64
CA ALA A 33 -2.90 -6.19 3.22
C ALA A 33 -4.01 -5.40 2.50
N PHE A 34 -5.17 -5.22 3.14
CA PHE A 34 -6.30 -4.45 2.60
C PHE A 34 -5.94 -2.97 2.35
N GLU A 35 -5.21 -2.35 3.26
CA GLU A 35 -4.75 -0.95 3.09
C GLU A 35 -3.71 -0.82 1.98
N LEU A 36 -2.89 -1.85 1.78
CA LEU A 36 -1.82 -1.87 0.79
C LEU A 36 -2.31 -2.18 -0.62
N GLN A 37 -3.40 -2.96 -0.77
CA GLN A 37 -4.00 -3.29 -2.07
C GLN A 37 -4.40 -2.04 -2.87
N ARG A 38 -4.68 -0.93 -2.17
CA ARG A 38 -5.11 0.34 -2.78
C ARG A 38 -3.96 1.29 -3.09
N ARG A 39 -2.71 0.87 -2.86
CA ARG A 39 -1.51 1.68 -3.04
C ARG A 39 -0.86 1.41 -4.38
N THR A 40 -0.29 2.46 -4.95
CA THR A 40 0.58 2.36 -6.13
C THR A 40 1.90 1.70 -5.76
N GLN A 41 2.59 1.11 -6.76
CA GLN A 41 3.92 0.52 -6.57
C GLN A 41 4.93 1.51 -5.96
N THR A 42 4.90 2.78 -6.38
CA THR A 42 5.74 3.83 -5.82
C THR A 42 5.46 4.07 -4.34
N GLU A 43 4.17 4.15 -3.94
CA GLU A 43 3.80 4.27 -2.53
C GLU A 43 4.26 3.05 -1.71
N LEU A 44 4.14 1.84 -2.25
CA LEU A 44 4.61 0.62 -1.61
C LEU A 44 6.12 0.65 -1.36
N HIS A 45 6.93 1.10 -2.32
CA HIS A 45 8.37 1.27 -2.12
C HIS A 45 8.71 2.33 -1.07
N VAL A 46 7.97 3.44 -1.02
CA VAL A 46 8.14 4.47 0.02
C VAL A 46 7.82 3.90 1.40
N LEU A 47 6.71 3.18 1.54
CA LEU A 47 6.32 2.51 2.79
C LEU A 47 7.35 1.46 3.22
N PHE A 48 7.86 0.66 2.27
CA PHE A 48 8.90 -0.33 2.55
C PHE A 48 10.14 0.33 3.16
N ARG A 49 10.60 1.45 2.59
CA ARG A 49 11.73 2.21 3.11
C ARG A 49 11.45 2.76 4.52
N GLN A 50 10.24 3.27 4.76
CA GLN A 50 9.85 3.81 6.06
C GLN A 50 9.82 2.73 7.14
N GLU A 51 9.19 1.58 6.88
CA GLU A 51 9.11 0.47 7.82
C GLU A 51 10.47 -0.19 8.05
N SER A 52 11.34 -0.24 7.03
CA SER A 52 12.74 -0.69 7.18
C SER A 52 13.51 0.22 8.16
N GLN A 53 13.31 1.53 8.08
CA GLN A 53 13.91 2.47 9.03
C GLN A 53 13.30 2.36 10.42
N ALA A 54 11.99 2.12 10.53
CA ALA A 54 11.34 1.88 11.82
C ALA A 54 11.88 0.62 12.49
N LEU A 55 12.03 -0.47 11.72
CA LEU A 55 12.65 -1.71 12.18
C LEU A 55 14.07 -1.49 12.69
N ALA A 56 14.90 -0.75 11.94
CA ALA A 56 16.29 -0.46 12.33
C ALA A 56 16.39 0.36 13.62
N ARG A 57 15.41 1.22 13.91
CA ARG A 57 15.35 2.03 15.14
C ARG A 57 14.68 1.30 16.31
N SER A 58 13.96 0.22 16.05
CA SER A 58 13.22 -0.53 17.07
C SER A 58 14.13 -1.37 17.95
N ARG A 59 13.77 -1.51 19.23
CA ARG A 59 14.45 -2.41 20.15
C ARG A 59 14.06 -3.86 19.87
N THR A 60 15.00 -4.78 19.98
CA THR A 60 14.72 -6.22 19.90
C THR A 60 13.63 -6.63 20.90
N GLY A 61 12.65 -7.40 20.43
CA GLY A 61 11.52 -7.87 21.24
C GLY A 61 10.41 -6.85 21.49
N SER A 62 10.57 -5.60 21.05
CA SER A 62 9.56 -4.58 21.28
C SER A 62 8.30 -4.80 20.42
N PRO A 63 7.11 -4.34 20.87
CA PRO A 63 5.91 -4.36 20.05
C PRO A 63 6.09 -3.63 18.71
N GLU A 64 6.80 -2.50 18.70
CA GLU A 64 7.08 -1.71 17.50
C GLU A 64 7.90 -2.52 16.49
N ARG A 65 8.87 -3.32 16.97
CA ARG A 65 9.63 -4.23 16.10
C ARG A 65 8.74 -5.27 15.43
N ARG A 66 7.81 -5.87 16.19
CA ARG A 66 6.86 -6.86 15.63
C ARG A 66 5.94 -6.23 14.60
N LEU A 67 5.45 -5.02 14.87
CA LEU A 67 4.62 -4.28 13.93
C LEU A 67 5.37 -3.94 12.64
N ALA A 68 6.61 -3.44 12.75
CA ALA A 68 7.44 -3.13 11.58
C ALA A 68 7.74 -4.36 10.73
N LEU A 69 8.04 -5.52 11.35
CA LEU A 69 8.25 -6.78 10.64
C LEU A 69 6.98 -7.23 9.90
N ALA A 70 5.83 -7.23 10.58
CA ALA A 70 4.57 -7.64 9.96
C ALA A 70 4.15 -6.68 8.83
N SER A 71 4.36 -5.38 8.99
CA SER A 71 4.15 -4.39 7.93
C SER A 71 5.06 -4.65 6.71
N LEU A 72 6.35 -4.94 6.93
CA LEU A 72 7.30 -5.25 5.85
C LEU A 72 6.92 -6.51 5.07
N GLU A 73 6.43 -7.54 5.76
CA GLU A 73 5.94 -8.77 5.12
C GLU A 73 4.73 -8.45 4.23
N ASN A 74 3.74 -7.71 4.76
CA ASN A 74 2.56 -7.32 3.99
C ASN A 74 2.92 -6.44 2.77
N ILE A 75 3.87 -5.51 2.91
CA ILE A 75 4.34 -4.66 1.79
C ILE A 75 5.07 -5.51 0.74
N SER A 76 5.91 -6.45 1.16
CA SER A 76 6.61 -7.35 0.25
C SER A 76 5.64 -8.18 -0.59
N GLN A 77 4.59 -8.71 0.05
CA GLN A 77 3.52 -9.43 -0.65
C GLN A 77 2.76 -8.52 -1.62
N ALA A 78 2.40 -7.30 -1.21
CA ALA A 78 1.74 -6.34 -2.10
C ALA A 78 2.60 -5.96 -3.32
N LEU A 79 3.91 -5.79 -3.15
CA LEU A 79 4.84 -5.56 -4.26
C LEU A 79 4.92 -6.75 -5.21
N ALA A 80 4.97 -7.98 -4.68
CA ALA A 80 4.97 -9.19 -5.50
C ALA A 80 3.67 -9.33 -6.32
N LEU A 81 2.52 -9.05 -5.70
CA LEU A 81 1.22 -9.03 -6.38
C LEU A 81 1.14 -7.92 -7.44
N SER A 82 1.66 -6.72 -7.14
CA SER A 82 1.72 -5.61 -8.10
C SER A 82 2.57 -5.96 -9.32
N LEU A 83 3.67 -6.71 -9.14
CA LEU A 83 4.49 -7.18 -10.25
C LEU A 83 3.78 -8.26 -11.07
N ALA A 84 3.06 -9.18 -10.42
CA ALA A 84 2.31 -10.25 -11.07
C ALA A 84 1.10 -9.72 -11.85
N ALA A 85 0.47 -8.66 -11.37
CA ALA A 85 -0.64 -7.99 -12.07
C ALA A 85 -0.16 -7.24 -13.32
N GLY A 86 1.10 -6.81 -13.40
CA GLY A 86 1.60 -5.97 -14.51
C GLY A 86 1.18 -4.49 -14.37
N PRO A 87 1.79 -3.58 -15.15
CA PRO A 87 1.51 -2.15 -15.03
C PRO A 87 0.09 -1.81 -15.51
N GLY A 88 -0.81 -1.50 -14.58
CA GLY A 88 -2.07 -0.79 -14.90
C GLY A 88 -3.39 -1.46 -14.56
N PHE A 89 -3.51 -2.15 -13.42
CA PHE A 89 -4.82 -2.56 -12.88
C PHE A 89 -5.24 -1.69 -11.70
#